data_AF-A0A832CG94-F1
#
_entry.id   AF-A0A832CG94-F1
#
_cell.length_a   1.000
_cell.length_b   1.000
_cell.length_c   1.000
_cell.angle_alpha   90.00
_cell.angle_beta   90.00
_cell.angle_gamma   90.00
#
_symmetry.space_group_name_H-M   'P 1'
#
loop_
_entity.id
_entity.type
_entity.pdbx_description
1 polymer ?
#
loop_
_entity_poly.entity_id
_entity_poly.type
_entity_poly.pdbx_seq_one_letter_code
_entity_poly.pdbx_strand_id
1 'polypeptide(L)'
;MKEERIAQKWRLIKLSKIRPLLAYRLVSVLAERLGDEVYRIAFDYGRERGEYIAENLRLRDFGEVATFLSMISGVKIEKREEGVLFLSCPVNALEAVKSDKICRGFLEGFFRAFGIEVEAIPSCGDQCRIFVRQIRS
;
A
#
# COMPACT_ATOMS: atom_id res chain seq x y z
N MET A 1 21.48 -24.10 -16.05
CA MET A 1 20.15 -24.26 -16.70
C MET A 1 18.95 -23.94 -15.79
N LYS A 2 18.66 -24.69 -14.70
CA LYS A 2 17.47 -24.43 -13.84
C LYS A 2 17.62 -23.18 -12.96
N GLU A 3 18.81 -22.97 -12.40
CA GLU A 3 19.14 -21.83 -11.52
C GLU A 3 19.30 -20.50 -12.27
N GLU A 4 19.88 -20.52 -13.49
CA GLU A 4 19.98 -19.33 -14.35
C GLU A 4 18.63 -18.79 -14.79
N ARG A 5 17.66 -19.67 -15.08
CA ARG A 5 16.28 -19.28 -15.40
C ARG A 5 15.57 -18.63 -14.20
N ILE A 6 15.85 -19.10 -12.99
CA ILE A 6 15.34 -18.49 -11.76
C ILE A 6 15.96 -17.10 -11.58
N ALA A 7 17.29 -16.97 -11.71
CA ALA A 7 17.99 -15.71 -11.60
C ALA A 7 17.54 -14.66 -12.64
N GLN A 8 17.27 -15.07 -13.89
CA GLN A 8 16.71 -14.20 -14.92
C GLN A 8 15.29 -13.72 -14.58
N LYS A 9 14.42 -14.59 -14.06
CA LYS A 9 13.08 -14.18 -13.58
C LYS A 9 13.19 -13.15 -12.46
N TRP A 10 14.10 -13.35 -11.50
CA TRP A 10 14.34 -12.39 -10.42
C TRP A 10 14.90 -11.06 -10.92
N ARG A 11 15.76 -11.06 -11.94
CA ARG A 11 16.24 -9.83 -12.59
C ARG A 11 15.12 -9.10 -13.32
N LEU A 12 14.26 -9.80 -14.05
CA LEU A 12 13.10 -9.20 -14.72
C LEU A 12 12.10 -8.60 -13.71
N ILE A 13 11.86 -9.27 -12.58
CA ILE A 13 11.03 -8.74 -11.48
C ILE A 13 11.70 -7.52 -10.82
N LYS A 14 13.03 -7.45 -10.76
CA LYS A 14 13.74 -6.26 -10.28
C LYS A 14 13.71 -5.12 -11.29
N LEU A 15 13.82 -5.42 -12.59
CA LEU A 15 13.77 -4.45 -13.68
C LEU A 15 12.36 -3.85 -13.85
N SER A 16 11.30 -4.63 -13.65
CA SER A 16 9.91 -4.12 -13.62
C SER A 16 9.64 -3.21 -12.42
N LYS A 17 10.50 -3.24 -11.40
CA LYS A 17 10.48 -2.32 -10.26
C LYS A 17 11.36 -1.08 -10.46
N ILE A 18 12.06 -0.93 -11.60
CA ILE A 18 12.77 0.32 -11.92
C ILE A 18 11.72 1.36 -12.27
N ARG A 19 11.43 2.21 -11.29
CA ARG A 19 10.49 3.30 -11.46
C ARG A 19 11.21 4.53 -11.99
N PRO A 20 10.58 5.33 -12.86
CA PRO A 20 11.20 6.54 -13.36
C PRO A 20 11.58 7.44 -12.18
N LEU A 21 12.89 7.65 -11.97
CA LEU A 21 13.44 8.49 -10.89
C LEU A 21 12.80 9.88 -10.82
N LEU A 22 12.35 10.39 -11.97
CA LEU A 22 11.64 11.67 -12.10
C LEU A 22 10.25 11.65 -11.44
N ALA A 23 9.46 10.60 -11.65
CA ALA A 23 8.11 10.48 -11.07
C ALA A 23 8.20 10.39 -9.53
N TYR A 24 9.15 9.62 -9.01
CA TYR A 24 9.41 9.55 -7.57
C TYR A 24 9.78 10.92 -6.98
N ARG A 25 10.76 11.63 -7.58
CA ARG A 25 11.15 12.96 -7.09
C ARG A 25 10.01 13.97 -7.18
N LEU A 26 9.22 13.93 -8.25
CA LEU A 26 8.08 14.82 -8.43
C LEU A 26 7.01 14.56 -7.35
N VAL A 27 6.67 13.29 -7.09
CA VAL A 27 5.69 12.92 -6.05
C VAL A 27 6.19 13.30 -4.66
N SER A 28 7.47 13.09 -4.34
CA SER A 28 8.02 13.50 -3.04
C SER A 28 7.99 15.01 -2.84
N VAL A 29 8.38 15.79 -3.87
CA VAL A 29 8.35 17.27 -3.81
C VAL A 29 6.92 17.81 -3.75
N LEU A 30 6.00 17.20 -4.49
CA LEU A 30 4.59 17.58 -4.47
C LEU A 30 3.92 17.16 -3.14
N ALA A 31 4.33 16.04 -2.55
CA ALA A 31 3.80 15.59 -1.26
C ALA A 31 4.08 16.60 -0.13
N GLU A 32 5.25 17.22 -0.13
CA GLU A 32 5.61 18.25 0.86
C GLU A 32 4.83 19.57 0.63
N ARG A 33 4.48 19.90 -0.63
CA ARG A 33 3.82 21.17 -0.97
C ARG A 33 2.30 21.12 -0.94
N LEU A 34 1.70 19.98 -1.27
CA LEU A 34 0.25 19.83 -1.45
C LEU A 34 -0.49 19.49 -0.14
N GLY A 35 0.22 19.35 0.98
CA GLY A 35 -0.41 19.25 2.30
C GLY A 35 -1.44 18.11 2.39
N ASP A 36 -2.71 18.44 2.63
CA ASP A 36 -3.80 17.46 2.79
C ASP A 36 -4.38 16.97 1.46
N GLU A 37 -4.09 17.68 0.36
CA GLU A 37 -4.52 17.29 -0.98
C GLU A 37 -3.85 15.98 -1.43
N VAL A 38 -2.62 15.76 -0.95
CA VAL A 38 -1.87 14.50 -1.12
C VAL A 38 -2.60 13.30 -0.56
N TYR A 39 -3.20 13.47 0.62
CA TYR A 39 -3.98 12.41 1.24
C TYR A 39 -5.20 12.06 0.38
N ARG A 40 -5.92 13.07 -0.14
CA ARG A 40 -7.11 12.85 -0.99
C ARG A 40 -6.74 12.14 -2.30
N ILE A 41 -5.70 12.60 -2.98
CA ILE A 41 -5.21 11.96 -4.22
C ILE A 41 -4.81 10.50 -3.94
N ALA A 42 -4.11 10.25 -2.83
CA ALA A 42 -3.72 8.89 -2.46
C ALA A 42 -4.94 8.02 -2.08
N PHE A 43 -5.94 8.61 -1.44
CA PHE A 43 -7.21 7.97 -1.09
C PHE A 43 -7.98 7.55 -2.34
N ASP A 44 -8.20 8.47 -3.28
CA ASP A 44 -8.90 8.17 -4.53
C ASP A 44 -8.15 7.09 -5.31
N TYR A 45 -6.82 7.20 -5.42
CA TYR A 45 -6.00 6.16 -6.04
C TYR A 45 -6.12 4.79 -5.34
N GLY A 46 -6.09 4.78 -4.01
CA GLY A 46 -6.29 3.56 -3.21
C GLY A 46 -7.65 2.93 -3.49
N ARG A 47 -8.71 3.75 -3.53
CA ARG A 47 -10.07 3.30 -3.81
C ARG A 47 -10.21 2.71 -5.21
N GLU A 48 -9.75 3.41 -6.24
CA GLU A 48 -9.80 2.92 -7.63
C GLU A 48 -9.09 1.56 -7.78
N ARG A 49 -7.92 1.41 -7.13
CA ARG A 49 -7.20 0.12 -7.11
C ARG A 49 -7.95 -0.96 -6.37
N GLY A 50 -8.58 -0.62 -5.25
CA GLY A 50 -9.42 -1.54 -4.48
C GLY A 50 -10.65 -1.98 -5.28
N GLU A 51 -11.32 -1.07 -5.99
CA GLU A 51 -12.52 -1.32 -6.80
C GLU A 51 -12.20 -2.31 -7.92
N TYR A 52 -11.12 -2.06 -8.66
CA TYR A 52 -10.63 -2.99 -9.67
C TYR A 52 -10.42 -4.40 -9.11
N ILE A 53 -9.97 -4.53 -7.86
CA ILE A 53 -9.74 -5.83 -7.23
C ILE A 53 -11.05 -6.43 -6.73
N ALA A 54 -11.93 -5.64 -6.11
CA ALA A 54 -13.23 -6.08 -5.61
C ALA A 54 -14.14 -6.61 -6.73
N GLU A 55 -14.04 -6.03 -7.94
CA GLU A 55 -14.75 -6.52 -9.13
C GLU A 55 -14.26 -7.91 -9.58
N ASN A 56 -12.99 -8.23 -9.34
CA ASN A 56 -12.33 -9.44 -9.85
C ASN A 56 -12.12 -10.53 -8.78
N LEU A 57 -12.16 -10.18 -7.50
CA LEU A 57 -11.90 -11.06 -6.36
C LEU A 57 -12.89 -10.79 -5.24
N ARG A 58 -13.60 -11.84 -4.82
CA ARG A 58 -14.53 -11.79 -3.68
C ARG A 58 -13.78 -11.91 -2.35
N LEU A 59 -13.27 -10.80 -1.84
CA LEU A 59 -12.74 -10.67 -0.48
C LEU A 59 -13.87 -10.15 0.42
N ARG A 60 -14.16 -10.85 1.52
CA ARG A 60 -15.38 -10.63 2.33
C ARG A 60 -15.14 -9.87 3.62
N ASP A 61 -13.94 -9.92 4.16
CA ASP A 61 -13.64 -9.32 5.46
C ASP A 61 -12.31 -8.56 5.48
N PHE A 62 -12.15 -7.74 6.53
CA PHE A 62 -10.97 -6.93 6.76
C PHE A 62 -9.68 -7.76 6.77
N GLY A 63 -9.71 -8.97 7.33
CA GLY A 63 -8.55 -9.85 7.40
C GLY A 63 -8.12 -10.36 6.03
N GLU A 64 -9.08 -10.74 5.19
CA GLU A 64 -8.86 -11.18 3.81
C GLU A 64 -8.28 -10.05 2.96
N VAL A 65 -8.86 -8.85 3.05
CA VAL A 65 -8.38 -7.67 2.31
C VAL A 65 -6.97 -7.28 2.76
N ALA A 66 -6.70 -7.27 4.07
CA ALA A 66 -5.37 -6.97 4.60
C ALA A 66 -4.32 -8.02 4.17
N THR A 67 -4.69 -9.31 4.20
CA THR A 67 -3.82 -10.41 3.79
C THR A 67 -3.52 -10.35 2.30
N PHE A 68 -4.54 -10.08 1.48
CA PHE A 68 -4.37 -9.90 0.05
C PHE A 68 -3.43 -8.72 -0.24
N LEU A 69 -3.62 -7.57 0.41
CA LEU A 69 -2.77 -6.40 0.22
C LEU A 69 -1.31 -6.68 0.61
N SER A 70 -1.10 -7.43 1.70
CA SER A 70 0.21 -7.93 2.13
C SER A 70 0.88 -8.78 1.04
N MET A 71 0.12 -9.70 0.43
CA MET A 71 0.63 -10.58 -0.63
C MET A 71 1.06 -9.80 -1.88
N ILE A 72 0.25 -8.85 -2.36
CA ILE A 72 0.56 -8.10 -3.58
C ILE A 72 1.66 -7.06 -3.39
N SER A 73 1.74 -6.45 -2.20
CA SER A 73 2.78 -5.46 -1.89
C SER A 73 4.09 -6.08 -1.44
N GLY A 74 4.07 -7.34 -0.98
CA GLY A 74 5.20 -8.01 -0.34
C GLY A 74 5.49 -7.46 1.07
N VAL A 75 4.60 -6.63 1.62
CA VAL A 75 4.72 -6.08 2.97
C VAL A 75 4.19 -7.08 3.97
N LYS A 76 5.04 -7.50 4.91
CA LYS A 76 4.62 -8.35 6.02
C LYS A 76 3.61 -7.62 6.92
N ILE A 77 2.61 -8.37 7.37
CA ILE A 77 1.63 -7.91 8.35
C ILE A 77 1.72 -8.70 9.63
N GLU A 78 1.42 -8.06 10.76
CA GLU A 78 1.25 -8.71 12.04
C GLU A 78 -0.15 -8.43 12.57
N LYS A 79 -0.89 -9.49 12.94
CA LYS A 79 -2.20 -9.33 13.57
C LYS A 79 -2.05 -8.79 14.99
N ARG A 80 -2.96 -7.92 15.40
CA ARG A 80 -3.09 -7.33 16.74
C ARG A 80 -4.55 -7.40 17.16
N GLU A 81 -4.82 -7.24 18.46
CA GLU A 81 -6.20 -7.33 19.00
C GLU A 81 -7.15 -6.34 18.32
N GLU A 82 -6.68 -5.11 18.05
CA GLU A 82 -7.51 -4.05 17.48
C GLU A 82 -7.31 -3.85 15.96
N GLY A 83 -6.53 -4.69 15.28
CA GLY A 83 -6.25 -4.47 13.86
C GLY A 83 -5.04 -5.20 13.31
N VAL A 84 -4.44 -4.64 12.26
CA VAL A 84 -3.29 -5.21 11.56
C VAL A 84 -2.18 -4.19 11.45
N LEU A 85 -0.96 -4.60 11.84
CA LEU A 85 0.24 -3.80 11.68
C LEU A 85 0.95 -4.17 10.38
N PHE A 86 1.00 -3.26 9.42
CA PHE A 86 1.86 -3.37 8.25
C PHE A 86 3.29 -2.94 8.62
N LEU A 87 4.28 -3.81 8.40
CA LEU A 87 5.68 -3.55 8.75
C LEU A 87 6.38 -2.56 7.80
N SER A 88 5.72 -2.22 6.68
CA SER A 88 6.12 -1.18 5.76
C SER A 88 4.89 -0.52 5.15
N CYS A 89 5.04 0.62 4.50
CA CYS A 89 3.97 1.18 3.68
C CYS A 89 3.76 0.33 2.41
N PRO A 90 2.54 -0.21 2.14
CA PRO A 90 2.27 -0.92 0.89
C PRO A 90 2.51 -0.03 -0.32
N VAL A 91 2.16 1.26 -0.22
CA VAL A 91 2.54 2.23 -1.24
C VAL A 91 4.05 2.39 -1.30
N ASN A 92 4.83 2.44 -0.23
CA ASN A 92 6.28 2.53 -0.38
C ASN A 92 6.89 1.28 -1.05
N ALA A 93 6.33 0.09 -0.82
CA ALA A 93 6.77 -1.12 -1.50
C ALA A 93 6.41 -1.12 -3.00
N LEU A 94 5.24 -0.56 -3.35
CA LEU A 94 4.71 -0.51 -4.72
C LEU A 94 5.18 0.72 -5.50
N GLU A 95 5.24 1.86 -4.81
CA GLU A 95 5.52 3.31 -5.00
C GLU A 95 6.89 3.93 -4.63
N ALA A 96 7.73 3.30 -3.80
CA ALA A 96 9.00 3.85 -3.30
C ALA A 96 8.86 5.23 -2.63
N VAL A 97 7.64 5.70 -2.39
CA VAL A 97 7.30 7.01 -1.83
C VAL A 97 7.19 6.90 -0.31
N LYS A 98 7.99 7.71 0.38
CA LYS A 98 7.99 7.81 1.85
C LYS A 98 7.15 9.01 2.28
N SER A 99 5.84 8.79 2.43
CA SER A 99 4.94 9.76 3.04
C SER A 99 3.85 9.02 3.81
N ASP A 100 3.73 9.36 5.08
CA ASP A 100 2.67 8.99 6.00
C ASP A 100 1.29 9.40 5.48
N LYS A 101 1.15 10.59 4.90
CA LYS A 101 -0.12 11.03 4.26
C LYS A 101 -0.52 10.16 3.08
N ILE A 102 0.44 9.83 2.20
CA ILE A 102 0.19 8.97 1.04
C ILE A 102 -0.18 7.57 1.50
N CYS A 103 0.57 7.03 2.45
CA CYS A 103 0.32 5.68 2.92
C CYS A 103 -1.05 5.55 3.59
N ARG A 104 -1.37 6.53 4.44
CA ARG A 104 -2.65 6.63 5.11
C ARG A 104 -3.79 6.72 4.12
N GLY A 105 -3.74 7.70 3.21
CA GLY A 105 -4.78 7.91 2.19
C GLY A 105 -5.02 6.65 1.37
N PHE A 106 -3.95 6.06 0.83
CA PHE A 106 -4.06 4.83 0.05
C PHE A 106 -4.70 3.69 0.81
N LEU A 107 -4.27 3.42 2.05
CA LEU A 107 -4.83 2.30 2.83
C LEU A 107 -6.31 2.52 3.11
N GLU A 108 -6.68 3.70 3.61
CA GLU A 108 -8.08 4.03 3.91
C GLU A 108 -8.96 3.93 2.65
N GLY A 109 -8.49 4.45 1.51
CA GLY A 109 -9.19 4.33 0.23
C GLY A 109 -9.31 2.89 -0.27
N PHE A 110 -8.22 2.11 -0.16
CA PHE A 110 -8.20 0.72 -0.61
C PHE A 110 -9.21 -0.14 0.14
N PHE A 111 -9.27 -0.04 1.48
CA PHE A 111 -10.28 -0.76 2.27
C PHE A 111 -11.70 -0.25 1.99
N ARG A 112 -11.87 1.06 1.74
CA ARG A 112 -13.17 1.64 1.43
C ARG A 112 -13.81 1.03 0.19
N ALA A 113 -13.01 0.62 -0.80
CA ALA A 113 -13.50 -0.06 -2.00
C ALA A 113 -14.19 -1.41 -1.71
N PHE A 114 -13.87 -2.05 -0.58
CA PHE A 114 -14.51 -3.28 -0.12
C PHE A 114 -15.66 -3.00 0.87
N GLY A 115 -16.07 -1.74 1.01
CA GLY A 115 -17.08 -1.31 2.00
C GLY A 115 -16.53 -1.21 3.43
N ILE A 116 -15.23 -1.40 3.64
CA ILE A 116 -14.62 -1.46 4.98
C ILE A 116 -14.06 -0.09 5.34
N GLU A 117 -14.56 0.50 6.42
CA GLU A 117 -14.04 1.77 6.92
C GLU A 117 -12.94 1.51 7.94
N VAL A 118 -11.74 2.02 7.66
CA VAL A 118 -10.54 1.81 8.48
C VAL A 118 -9.88 3.13 8.86
N GLU A 119 -9.14 3.12 9.96
CA GLU A 119 -8.19 4.17 10.33
C GLU A 119 -6.78 3.64 10.09
N ALA A 120 -5.96 4.38 9.33
CA ALA A 120 -4.55 4.08 9.17
C ALA A 120 -3.69 5.05 9.99
N ILE A 121 -2.96 4.51 10.96
CA ILE A 121 -2.12 5.24 11.90
C ILE A 121 -0.64 4.96 11.56
N PRO A 122 0.00 5.83 10.76
CA PRO A 122 1.40 5.66 10.41
C PRO A 122 2.33 6.00 11.58
N SER A 123 3.37 5.20 11.77
CA SER A 123 4.50 5.44 12.66
C SER A 123 5.78 5.30 11.85
N CYS A 124 6.29 6.43 11.36
CA CYS A 124 7.38 6.47 10.39
C CYS A 124 8.65 7.09 11.00
N GLY A 125 9.38 6.27 11.76
CA GLY A 125 10.78 6.47 12.15
C GLY A 125 11.73 5.81 11.12
N ASP A 126 12.73 5.04 11.57
CA ASP A 126 13.68 4.33 10.68
C ASP A 126 13.01 3.33 9.71
N GLN A 127 11.89 2.74 10.12
CA GLN A 127 11.02 1.90 9.30
C GLN A 127 9.58 2.37 9.48
N CYS A 128 8.92 2.69 8.36
CA CYS A 128 7.54 3.20 8.36
C CYS A 128 6.56 2.06 8.53
N ARG A 129 6.03 1.90 9.76
CA ARG A 129 5.01 0.91 10.09
C ARG A 129 3.65 1.58 10.11
N ILE A 130 2.60 0.89 9.68
CA ILE A 130 1.25 1.45 9.70
C ILE A 130 0.33 0.49 10.42
N PHE A 131 -0.25 0.95 11.52
CA PHE A 131 -1.31 0.23 12.18
C PHE A 131 -2.65 0.58 11.51
N VAL A 132 -3.39 -0.43 11.08
CA VAL A 132 -4.70 -0.27 10.44
C VAL A 132 -5.73 -0.97 11.29
N ARG A 133 -6.76 -0.25 11.69
CA ARG A 133 -7.89 -0.81 12.45
C ARG A 133 -9.21 -0.53 11.74
N GLN A 134 -10.13 -1.47 11.82
CA GLN A 134 -11.48 -1.29 11.29
C GLN A 134 -12.31 -0.46 12.26
N ILE A 135 -12.99 0.57 11.76
CA ILE A 135 -13.88 1.45 12.54
C ILE A 135 -15.35 1.09 12.27
N ARG A 136 -15.67 0.63 11.05
CA ARG A 136 -17.04 0.26 10.66
C ARG A 136 -17.04 -0.81 9.56
N SER A 137 -18.10 -1.63 9.53
CA SER A 137 -18.42 -2.61 8.48
C SER A 137 -19.52 -2.12 7.56
#